data_AF-A0A2C2VNX0-F1
#
_entry.id   AF-A0A2C2VNX0-F1
#
_cell.length_a   1.000
_cell.length_b   1.000
_cell.length_c   1.000
_cell.angle_alpha   90.00
_cell.angle_beta   90.00
_cell.angle_gamma   90.00
#
_symmetry.space_group_name_H-M   'P 1'
#
loop_
_entity.id
_entity.type
_entity.pdbx_description
1 polymer ?
#
loop_
_entity_poly.entity_id
_entity_poly.type
_entity_poly.pdbx_seq_one_letter_code
_entity_poly.pdbx_strand_id
1 'polypeptide(L)'
;MNIRVFTVGSLIPGSLAPDLNPPASPLFEKEEPKQPSDTIRKEPHSEKIIVLQGENKFEITPDKGKLLDVALNQEKPIKYKCRKGTCGQCTVQVLQGPGLSKPNEQEHIKLGNELNNGYRLACQADIL
;
A
#
# COMPACT_ATOMS: atom_id res chain seq x y z
N MET A 1 29.77 47.29 -25.88
CA MET A 1 29.01 46.77 -24.72
C MET A 1 28.20 47.90 -24.12
N ASN A 2 26.87 47.90 -24.30
CA ASN A 2 25.98 48.91 -23.72
C ASN A 2 25.36 48.35 -22.44
N ILE A 3 25.82 48.81 -21.28
CA ILE A 3 25.22 48.46 -19.99
C ILE A 3 24.09 49.45 -19.69
N ARG A 4 22.84 48.96 -19.74
CA ARG A 4 21.70 49.71 -19.25
C ARG A 4 21.52 49.42 -17.77
N VAL A 5 21.66 50.46 -16.97
CA VAL A 5 21.33 50.52 -15.54
C VAL A 5 19.82 50.32 -15.39
N PHE A 6 19.43 49.27 -14.67
CA PHE A 6 18.06 49.09 -14.20
C PHE A 6 18.08 49.09 -12.67
N THR A 7 17.59 50.19 -12.11
CA THR A 7 17.39 50.41 -10.67
C THR A 7 16.03 49.86 -10.28
N VAL A 8 15.98 48.85 -9.40
CA VAL A 8 14.73 48.47 -8.72
C VAL A 8 15.02 48.12 -7.26
N GLY A 9 14.49 48.96 -6.37
CA GLY A 9 13.88 48.54 -5.10
C GLY A 9 14.80 48.23 -3.92
N SER A 10 15.27 49.26 -3.23
CA SER A 10 15.74 49.15 -1.85
C SER A 10 14.56 48.87 -0.91
N LEU A 11 14.48 47.66 -0.35
CA LEU A 11 13.67 47.40 0.84
C LEU A 11 14.56 47.52 2.08
N ILE A 12 14.33 48.58 2.85
CA ILE A 12 15.00 48.87 4.13
C ILE A 12 14.38 48.01 5.25
N PRO A 13 15.18 47.64 6.26
CA PRO A 13 14.91 46.56 7.20
C PRO A 13 14.30 47.05 8.52
N GLY A 14 13.68 46.14 9.27
CA GLY A 14 13.36 46.30 10.70
C GLY A 14 13.22 44.90 11.30
N SER A 15 14.20 44.42 12.07
CA SER A 15 14.40 44.66 13.52
C SER A 15 13.38 43.91 14.37
N LEU A 16 13.69 43.16 15.42
CA LEU A 16 14.90 42.68 16.08
C LEU A 16 14.39 41.60 17.06
N ALA A 17 15.25 40.64 17.40
CA ALA A 17 15.05 39.43 18.22
C ALA A 17 14.79 39.76 19.72
N PRO A 18 15.01 38.88 20.73
CA PRO A 18 15.19 37.41 20.80
C PRO A 18 14.35 36.75 21.93
N ASP A 19 14.31 35.42 22.03
CA ASP A 19 14.34 34.80 23.36
C ASP A 19 15.10 33.47 23.33
N LEU A 20 15.72 33.17 24.45
CA LEU A 20 16.95 32.42 24.61
C LEU A 20 16.63 30.99 25.08
N ASN A 21 16.97 30.00 24.25
CA ASN A 21 17.84 28.84 24.56
C ASN A 21 17.48 27.83 25.72
N PRO A 22 18.12 26.64 25.76
CA PRO A 22 17.50 25.30 25.93
C PRO A 22 17.85 24.69 27.34
N PRO A 23 17.88 23.36 27.70
CA PRO A 23 17.93 22.10 26.92
C PRO A 23 17.05 20.91 27.41
N ALA A 24 16.92 19.87 26.56
CA ALA A 24 17.15 18.45 26.87
C ALA A 24 16.60 17.52 25.75
N SER A 25 17.48 16.78 25.09
CA SER A 25 17.18 15.56 24.31
C SER A 25 16.96 14.37 25.28
N PRO A 26 16.59 13.12 24.85
CA PRO A 26 16.29 12.58 23.51
C PRO A 26 15.05 11.62 23.49
N LEU A 27 14.89 10.83 22.40
CA LEU A 27 14.01 9.64 22.19
C LEU A 27 12.75 9.94 21.38
N PHE A 28 12.72 9.58 20.08
CA PHE A 28 12.21 8.30 19.55
C PHE A 28 10.70 8.17 19.77
N GLU A 29 9.91 8.29 18.71
CA GLU A 29 9.08 7.19 18.19
C GLU A 29 8.36 7.63 16.90
N LYS A 30 8.34 6.70 15.95
CA LYS A 30 7.44 6.72 14.79
C LYS A 30 6.02 6.66 15.31
N GLU A 31 5.13 7.51 14.81
CA GLU A 31 3.71 7.20 14.86
C GLU A 31 3.09 7.37 13.47
N GLU A 32 2.94 6.20 12.84
CA GLU A 32 1.97 5.89 11.80
C GLU A 32 0.58 6.47 12.14
N PRO A 33 -0.19 6.93 11.15
CA PRO A 33 -1.62 7.19 11.34
C PRO A 33 -2.35 5.88 11.66
N LYS A 34 -2.68 5.75 12.94
CA LYS A 34 -3.44 4.65 13.55
C LYS A 34 -4.86 4.56 12.98
N GLN A 35 -5.16 3.38 12.48
CA GLN A 35 -6.35 2.57 12.77
C GLN A 35 -7.55 3.28 13.45
N PRO A 36 -8.73 3.19 12.84
CA PRO A 36 -9.98 2.96 13.56
C PRO A 36 -10.11 1.44 13.80
N SER A 37 -10.12 0.98 15.06
CA SER A 37 -11.33 0.75 15.89
C SER A 37 -12.12 -0.49 15.45
N ASP A 38 -12.66 -1.38 16.26
CA ASP A 38 -12.69 -1.66 17.70
C ASP A 38 -13.56 -2.94 17.80
N THR A 39 -13.26 -3.84 18.75
CA THR A 39 -14.20 -4.78 19.41
C THR A 39 -15.13 -5.73 18.60
N ILE A 40 -14.68 -6.99 18.54
CA ILE A 40 -15.38 -8.26 18.85
C ILE A 40 -16.90 -8.33 18.60
N ARG A 41 -17.29 -9.09 17.56
CA ARG A 41 -18.38 -10.07 17.62
C ARG A 41 -17.97 -11.33 16.87
N LYS A 42 -17.76 -12.43 17.60
CA LYS A 42 -17.71 -13.78 17.02
C LYS A 42 -19.11 -14.09 16.49
N GLU A 43 -19.34 -14.22 15.18
CA GLU A 43 -20.34 -15.05 14.45
C GLU A 43 -20.18 -14.85 12.92
N PRO A 44 -20.47 -15.82 12.03
CA PRO A 44 -20.06 -17.22 11.99
C PRO A 44 -18.84 -17.39 11.05
N HIS A 45 -18.48 -18.63 10.77
CA HIS A 45 -17.42 -19.12 9.88
C HIS A 45 -17.52 -18.61 8.42
N SER A 46 -17.37 -17.31 8.20
CA SER A 46 -17.24 -16.73 6.86
C SER A 46 -15.76 -16.75 6.53
N GLU A 47 -15.29 -17.78 5.85
CA GLU A 47 -13.97 -17.77 5.23
C GLU A 47 -13.89 -16.50 4.38
N LYS A 48 -13.18 -15.46 4.83
CA LYS A 48 -12.95 -14.23 4.08
C LYS A 48 -11.48 -14.19 3.70
N ILE A 49 -11.18 -13.74 2.49
CA ILE A 49 -9.82 -13.52 2.05
C ILE A 49 -9.44 -12.09 2.41
N ILE A 50 -8.36 -11.95 3.17
CA ILE A 50 -7.74 -10.68 3.50
C ILE A 50 -6.45 -10.58 2.71
N VAL A 51 -6.39 -9.61 1.79
CA VAL A 51 -5.20 -9.29 1.02
C VAL A 51 -4.72 -7.87 1.30
N LEU A 52 -3.42 -7.65 1.13
CA LEU A 52 -2.77 -6.37 1.34
C LEU A 52 -1.98 -5.98 0.09
N GLN A 53 -2.19 -4.77 -0.42
CA GLN A 53 -1.50 -4.26 -1.61
C GLN A 53 -0.88 -2.90 -1.29
N GLY A 54 0.45 -2.88 -1.16
CA GLY A 54 1.17 -1.72 -0.65
C GLY A 54 0.72 -1.43 0.78
N GLU A 55 0.04 -0.30 0.99
CA GLU A 55 -0.51 0.09 2.30
C GLU A 55 -2.03 -0.17 2.41
N ASN A 56 -2.68 -0.63 1.34
CA ASN A 56 -4.13 -0.82 1.30
C ASN A 56 -4.50 -2.27 1.63
N LYS A 57 -5.36 -2.45 2.63
CA LYS A 57 -5.94 -3.75 2.99
C LYS A 57 -7.30 -3.91 2.34
N PHE A 58 -7.54 -5.07 1.71
CA PHE A 58 -8.81 -5.42 1.08
C PHE A 58 -9.36 -6.73 1.66
N GLU A 59 -10.65 -6.71 1.96
CA GLU A 59 -11.39 -7.89 2.40
C GLU A 59 -12.27 -8.36 1.25
N ILE A 60 -12.03 -9.57 0.80
CA ILE A 60 -12.67 -10.20 -0.35
C ILE A 60 -13.43 -11.42 0.17
N THR A 61 -14.67 -11.62 -0.28
CA THR A 61 -15.38 -12.87 -0.04
C THR A 61 -14.88 -13.89 -1.06
N PRO A 62 -14.43 -15.09 -0.64
CA PRO A 62 -14.02 -16.12 -1.56
C PRO A 62 -15.21 -16.52 -2.43
N ASP A 63 -15.04 -16.37 -3.73
CA ASP A 63 -15.96 -16.85 -4.75
C ASP A 63 -15.14 -17.62 -5.79
N LYS A 64 -15.75 -18.55 -6.50
CA LYS A 64 -15.01 -19.44 -7.40
C LYS A 64 -14.38 -18.65 -8.55
N GLY A 65 -13.08 -18.82 -8.74
CA GLY A 65 -12.35 -18.25 -9.87
C GLY A 65 -11.18 -17.36 -9.46
N LYS A 66 -10.82 -16.41 -10.31
CA LYS A 66 -9.62 -15.58 -10.13
C LYS A 66 -9.84 -14.57 -9.02
N LEU A 67 -8.88 -14.46 -8.10
CA LEU A 67 -8.94 -13.53 -6.98
C LEU A 67 -9.10 -12.08 -7.44
N LEU A 68 -8.45 -11.69 -8.54
CA LEU A 68 -8.64 -10.37 -9.13
C LEU A 68 -10.08 -10.14 -9.59
N ASP A 69 -10.68 -11.08 -10.34
CA ASP A 69 -12.04 -10.90 -10.85
C ASP A 69 -13.06 -10.84 -9.70
N VAL A 70 -12.92 -11.70 -8.69
CA VAL A 70 -13.76 -11.64 -7.48
C VAL A 70 -13.60 -10.30 -6.76
N ALA A 71 -12.37 -9.81 -6.59
CA ALA A 71 -12.15 -8.50 -5.99
C ALA A 71 -12.81 -7.36 -6.77
N LEU A 72 -12.73 -7.39 -8.10
CA LEU A 72 -13.36 -6.38 -8.97
C LEU A 72 -14.88 -6.45 -8.95
N ASN A 73 -15.46 -7.65 -8.91
CA ASN A 73 -16.90 -7.85 -8.75
C ASN A 73 -17.41 -7.30 -7.42
N GLN A 74 -16.55 -7.30 -6.38
CA GLN A 74 -16.84 -6.74 -5.06
C GLN A 74 -16.42 -5.27 -4.90
N GLU A 75 -16.15 -4.59 -6.02
CA GLU A 75 -15.78 -3.17 -6.08
C GLU A 75 -14.52 -2.84 -5.25
N LYS A 76 -13.63 -3.82 -5.05
CA LYS A 76 -12.34 -3.60 -4.37
C LYS A 76 -11.33 -3.01 -5.36
N PRO A 77 -10.77 -1.82 -5.09
CA PRO A 77 -9.89 -1.12 -6.03
C PRO A 77 -8.46 -1.68 -6.03
N ILE A 78 -8.31 -2.97 -6.27
CA ILE A 78 -7.00 -3.62 -6.46
C ILE A 78 -6.37 -3.06 -7.73
N LYS A 79 -5.10 -2.67 -7.65
CA LYS A 79 -4.33 -2.23 -8.82
C LYS A 79 -4.07 -3.44 -9.72
N TYR A 80 -4.44 -3.31 -10.99
CA TYR A 80 -4.14 -4.28 -12.02
C TYR A 80 -3.90 -3.56 -13.35
N LYS A 81 -3.23 -4.24 -14.30
CA LYS A 81 -2.97 -3.70 -15.64
C LYS A 81 -3.12 -4.75 -16.72
N CYS A 82 -2.30 -5.80 -16.65
CA CYS A 82 -2.15 -6.76 -17.76
C CYS A 82 -3.08 -7.98 -17.67
N ARG A 83 -3.52 -8.39 -16.47
CA ARG A 83 -4.28 -9.64 -16.19
C ARG A 83 -3.64 -10.96 -16.70
N LYS A 84 -2.41 -10.91 -17.22
CA LYS A 84 -1.66 -12.05 -17.78
C LYS A 84 -0.53 -12.58 -16.89
N GLY A 85 -0.35 -11.99 -15.70
CA GLY A 85 0.75 -12.36 -14.80
C GLY A 85 2.13 -11.80 -15.16
N THR A 86 2.27 -11.02 -16.24
CA THR A 86 3.59 -10.54 -16.72
C THR A 86 4.04 -9.19 -16.12
N CYS A 87 3.10 -8.37 -15.65
CA CYS A 87 3.38 -7.00 -15.21
C CYS A 87 3.63 -6.83 -13.71
N GLY A 88 3.19 -7.78 -12.86
CA GLY A 88 3.35 -7.68 -11.40
C GLY A 88 2.52 -6.59 -10.69
N GLN A 89 1.73 -5.79 -11.41
CA GLN A 89 0.91 -4.73 -10.80
C GLN A 89 -0.19 -5.29 -9.89
N CYS A 90 -0.63 -6.52 -10.17
CA CYS A 90 -1.64 -7.24 -9.38
C CYS A 90 -1.03 -7.97 -8.16
N THR A 91 0.22 -7.68 -7.78
CA THR A 91 0.86 -8.29 -6.61
C THR A 91 0.14 -7.87 -5.34
N VAL A 92 -0.25 -8.86 -4.55
CA VAL A 92 -0.91 -8.70 -3.26
C VAL A 92 -0.32 -9.69 -2.27
N GLN A 93 -0.18 -9.29 -1.01
CA GLN A 93 0.16 -10.18 0.07
C GLN A 93 -1.10 -10.80 0.63
N VAL A 94 -1.17 -12.13 0.67
CA VAL A 94 -2.30 -12.83 1.25
C VAL A 94 -2.01 -13.01 2.73
N LEU A 95 -2.79 -12.35 3.59
CA LEU A 95 -2.67 -12.46 5.04
C LEU A 95 -3.52 -13.61 5.57
N GLN A 96 -4.71 -13.77 5.00
CA GLN A 96 -5.67 -14.81 5.40
C GLN A 96 -6.62 -15.12 4.25
N GLY A 97 -7.12 -16.35 4.17
CA GLY A 97 -8.09 -16.74 3.15
C GLY A 97 -8.14 -18.27 2.99
N PRO A 98 -9.24 -18.81 2.44
CA PRO A 98 -9.33 -20.23 2.14
C PRO A 98 -8.41 -20.61 0.98
N GLY A 99 -8.32 -21.91 0.72
CA GLY A 99 -7.36 -22.56 -0.18
C GLY A 99 -7.19 -21.87 -1.53
N LEU A 100 -6.16 -21.02 -1.63
CA LEU A 100 -5.70 -20.48 -2.89
C LEU A 100 -4.95 -21.54 -3.68
N SER A 101 -5.05 -21.47 -4.99
CA SER A 101 -4.30 -22.33 -5.89
C SER A 101 -2.79 -22.18 -5.69
N LYS A 102 -2.05 -23.25 -6.02
CA LYS A 102 -0.58 -23.26 -5.97
C LYS A 102 0.00 -22.15 -6.85
N PRO A 103 1.17 -21.59 -6.47
CA PRO A 103 1.82 -20.56 -7.27
C PRO A 103 2.18 -21.08 -8.66
N ASN A 104 1.73 -20.35 -9.68
CA ASN A 104 1.98 -20.68 -11.08
C ASN A 104 3.41 -20.29 -11.47
N GLU A 105 3.97 -20.90 -12.53
CA GLU A 105 5.32 -20.63 -13.02
C GLU A 105 5.57 -19.13 -13.28
N GLN A 106 4.56 -18.42 -13.80
CA GLN A 106 4.62 -16.98 -14.02
C GLN A 106 4.80 -16.18 -12.72
N GLU A 107 4.18 -16.64 -11.63
CA GLU A 107 4.37 -16.04 -10.30
C GLU A 107 5.78 -16.33 -9.80
N HIS A 108 6.31 -17.54 -10.00
CA HIS A 108 7.69 -17.89 -9.62
C HIS A 108 8.71 -17.04 -10.38
N ILE A 109 8.51 -16.82 -11.68
CA ILE A 109 9.38 -15.98 -12.51
C ILE A 109 9.35 -14.51 -12.04
N LYS A 110 8.20 -14.02 -11.59
CA LYS A 110 8.01 -12.60 -11.26
C LYS A 110 8.35 -12.25 -9.82
N LEU A 111 7.88 -13.06 -8.87
CA LEU A 111 8.02 -12.84 -7.43
C LEU A 111 9.19 -13.62 -6.84
N GLY A 112 9.52 -14.80 -7.38
CA GLY A 112 10.60 -15.65 -6.88
C GLY A 112 10.52 -15.87 -5.38
N ASN A 113 11.41 -15.21 -4.63
CA ASN A 113 11.48 -15.29 -3.18
C ASN A 113 10.29 -14.65 -2.46
N GLU A 114 9.64 -13.64 -3.04
CA GLU A 114 8.48 -12.95 -2.44
C GLU A 114 7.28 -13.89 -2.26
N LEU A 115 7.19 -14.96 -3.06
CA LEU A 115 6.16 -15.99 -2.88
C LEU A 115 6.23 -16.64 -1.49
N ASN A 116 7.42 -16.78 -0.92
CA ASN A 116 7.62 -17.33 0.43
C ASN A 116 7.13 -16.36 1.52
N ASN A 117 7.12 -15.05 1.23
CA ASN A 117 6.60 -14.02 2.14
C ASN A 117 5.07 -13.86 2.04
N GLY A 118 4.40 -14.75 1.30
CA GLY A 118 2.94 -14.73 1.12
C GLY A 118 2.46 -13.77 0.04
N TYR A 119 3.35 -13.21 -0.78
CA TYR A 119 2.96 -12.42 -1.94
C TYR A 119 2.50 -13.33 -3.08
N ARG A 120 1.43 -12.94 -3.76
CA ARG A 120 0.83 -13.64 -4.89
C ARG A 120 0.35 -12.64 -5.94
N LEU A 121 0.26 -13.08 -7.19
CA LEU A 121 -0.39 -12.30 -8.24
C LEU A 121 -1.90 -12.55 -8.17
N ALA A 122 -2.68 -11.55 -7.76
CA ALA A 122 -4.14 -11.64 -7.71
C ALA A 122 -4.76 -12.10 -9.04
N CYS A 123 -4.12 -11.77 -10.16
CA CYS A 123 -4.56 -12.13 -11.50
C CYS A 123 -4.20 -13.56 -11.94
N GLN A 124 -3.39 -14.29 -11.19
CA GLN A 124 -3.06 -15.70 -11.43
C GLN A 124 -3.53 -16.61 -10.28
N ALA A 125 -3.76 -16.06 -9.10
CA ALA A 125 -4.33 -16.76 -7.98
C ALA A 125 -5.81 -17.09 -8.24
N ASP A 126 -6.13 -18.38 -8.25
CA ASP A 126 -7.50 -18.88 -8.23
C ASP A 126 -7.91 -19.28 -6.82
N ILE A 127 -9.17 -19.04 -6.50
CA ILE A 127 -9.87 -19.47 -5.30
C ILE A 127 -10.56 -20.79 -5.66
N LEU A 128 -10.23 -21.86 -4.92
CA LEU A 128 -10.72 -23.23 -5.16
C LEU A 128 -12.02 -23.53 -4.42
#